data_AF-A0A2T2TP84-F1
#
_entry.id   AF-A0A2T2TP84-F1
#
_cell.length_a   1.000
_cell.length_b   1.000
_cell.length_c   1.000
_cell.angle_alpha   90.00
_cell.angle_beta   90.00
_cell.angle_gamma   90.00
#
_symmetry.space_group_name_H-M   'P 1'
#
loop_
_entity.id
_entity.type
_entity.pdbx_description
1 polymer ?
#
loop_
_entity_poly.entity_id
_entity_poly.type
_entity_poly.pdbx_seq_one_letter_code
_entity_poly.pdbx_strand_id
1 'polypeptide(L)'
;MAEQEEHSTPPDADEAAPDADEAQVDEAEAEEASGETTAPGEDGALNVAEEGAGIVAEQAAVAEDVLHAEEESRNLRKERVGTVVSDKMEKSIIVSIERQTKHPMYQKYLTRSERKMTHDENDDAGEGDTVRIMETRPISKHKRWRLVEILERAA
;
A
#
# COMPACT_ATOMS: atom_id res chain seq x y z
N MET A 1 -48.09 -51.41 21.87
CA MET A 1 -47.94 -50.62 20.63
C MET A 1 -49.01 -49.55 20.63
N ALA A 2 -48.71 -48.46 21.29
CA ALA A 2 -49.47 -47.21 21.30
C ALA A 2 -48.42 -46.09 21.40
N GLU A 3 -48.78 -44.91 20.90
CA GLU A 3 -47.95 -43.71 20.70
C GLU A 3 -47.17 -43.66 19.37
N GLN A 4 -47.85 -43.11 18.37
CA GLN A 4 -47.22 -42.23 17.39
C GLN A 4 -47.60 -40.80 17.81
N GLU A 5 -46.64 -40.04 18.32
CA GLU A 5 -46.78 -38.59 18.52
C GLU A 5 -46.42 -37.91 17.19
N GLU A 6 -47.43 -37.37 16.50
CA GLU A 6 -47.21 -36.52 15.34
C GLU A 6 -47.15 -35.06 15.81
N HIS A 7 -45.93 -34.53 15.87
CA HIS A 7 -45.66 -33.13 16.17
C HIS A 7 -46.03 -32.26 14.95
N SER A 8 -47.30 -31.84 14.90
CA SER A 8 -47.80 -30.84 13.95
C SER A 8 -47.40 -29.44 14.44
N THR A 9 -46.32 -28.89 13.88
CA THR A 9 -46.00 -27.46 14.00
C THR A 9 -46.89 -26.67 13.03
N PRO A 10 -47.67 -25.68 13.51
CA PRO A 10 -48.42 -24.79 12.62
C PRO A 10 -47.48 -23.84 11.87
N PRO A 11 -47.66 -23.60 10.56
CA PRO A 11 -46.97 -22.52 9.86
C PRO A 11 -47.69 -21.19 10.12
N ASP A 12 -47.11 -20.36 10.98
CA ASP A 12 -47.49 -18.96 11.17
C ASP A 12 -46.34 -18.06 10.69
N ALA A 13 -46.56 -17.36 9.57
CA ALA A 13 -46.06 -16.02 9.27
C ALA A 13 -46.43 -15.64 7.82
N ASP A 14 -47.69 -15.26 7.64
CA ASP A 14 -48.04 -14.23 6.66
C ASP A 14 -47.88 -12.89 7.39
N GLU A 15 -46.78 -12.16 7.12
CA GLU A 15 -46.79 -10.70 7.27
C GLU A 15 -45.80 -10.07 6.27
N ALA A 16 -46.38 -9.73 5.13
CA ALA A 16 -46.27 -8.47 4.40
C ALA A 16 -44.92 -7.72 4.35
N ALA A 17 -44.42 -7.66 3.10
CA ALA A 17 -43.89 -6.50 2.36
C ALA A 17 -42.58 -5.81 2.80
N PRO A 18 -41.58 -5.69 1.90
CA PRO A 18 -40.57 -4.64 1.99
C PRO A 18 -41.17 -3.30 1.52
N ASP A 19 -41.09 -2.28 2.38
CA ASP A 19 -41.28 -0.87 2.01
C ASP A 19 -40.25 -0.50 0.93
N ALA A 20 -40.77 -0.24 -0.27
CA ALA A 20 -40.08 0.47 -1.32
C ALA A 20 -40.38 1.96 -1.13
N ASP A 21 -39.43 2.69 -0.57
CA ASP A 21 -39.36 4.15 -0.74
C ASP A 21 -38.07 4.46 -1.53
N GLU A 22 -38.23 4.45 -2.85
CA GLU A 22 -37.33 5.10 -3.79
C GLU A 22 -37.44 6.61 -3.59
N ALA A 23 -36.66 7.15 -2.66
CA ALA A 23 -36.44 8.59 -2.58
C ALA A 23 -35.40 8.99 -3.63
N GLN A 24 -35.92 9.67 -4.65
CA GLN A 24 -35.21 10.38 -5.70
C GLN A 24 -34.08 11.24 -5.13
N VAL A 25 -32.85 11.02 -5.62
CA VAL A 25 -31.78 11.99 -5.55
C VAL A 25 -31.91 12.90 -6.76
N ASP A 26 -32.36 14.13 -6.51
CA ASP A 26 -32.34 15.25 -7.45
C ASP A 26 -30.92 15.48 -7.98
N GLU A 27 -30.80 15.38 -9.31
CA GLU A 27 -29.68 15.93 -10.09
C GLU A 27 -29.74 17.47 -10.01
N ALA A 28 -28.86 18.06 -9.21
CA ALA A 28 -28.57 19.49 -9.27
C ALA A 28 -27.30 19.72 -10.08
N GLU A 29 -27.47 20.20 -11.32
CA GLU A 29 -26.42 20.84 -12.10
C GLU A 29 -25.86 22.06 -11.35
N ALA A 30 -24.53 22.14 -11.27
CA ALA A 30 -23.81 23.37 -10.96
C ALA A 30 -22.61 23.48 -11.91
N GLU A 31 -22.79 24.26 -12.97
CA GLU A 31 -21.75 24.77 -13.85
C GLU A 31 -20.89 25.85 -13.12
N GLU A 32 -19.58 25.70 -13.28
CA GLU A 32 -18.54 26.73 -13.49
C GLU A 32 -18.68 28.11 -12.80
N ALA A 33 -17.75 28.39 -11.88
CA ALA A 33 -17.23 29.73 -11.69
C ALA A 33 -15.75 29.68 -11.28
N SER A 34 -14.90 29.91 -12.29
CA SER A 34 -13.52 30.36 -12.14
C SER A 34 -13.47 31.67 -11.37
N GLY A 35 -12.61 31.74 -10.35
CA GLY A 35 -12.44 32.88 -9.48
C GLY A 35 -10.99 33.02 -9.04
N GLU A 36 -10.17 33.54 -9.95
CA GLU A 36 -8.84 34.07 -9.69
C GLU A 36 -8.94 35.31 -8.78
N THR A 37 -8.28 35.30 -7.62
CA THR A 37 -8.03 36.52 -6.85
C THR A 37 -6.54 36.66 -6.55
N THR A 38 -5.91 37.40 -7.45
CA THR A 38 -4.66 38.12 -7.30
C THR A 38 -4.60 38.87 -5.95
N ALA A 39 -3.48 38.72 -5.24
CA ALA A 39 -3.08 39.62 -4.16
C ALA A 39 -1.81 40.37 -4.58
N PRO A 40 -1.87 41.71 -4.75
CA PRO A 40 -0.70 42.57 -4.71
C PRO A 40 -0.80 43.51 -3.51
N GLY A 41 0.27 43.56 -2.73
CA GLY A 41 0.41 44.46 -1.60
C GLY A 41 1.89 44.65 -1.29
N GLU A 42 2.49 45.59 -2.00
CA GLU A 42 3.59 46.49 -1.60
C GLU A 42 3.51 46.86 -0.09
N ASP A 43 4.58 46.95 0.70
CA ASP A 43 5.74 47.84 0.65
C ASP A 43 6.86 47.20 1.52
N GLY A 44 8.15 47.18 1.16
CA GLY A 44 8.99 48.37 1.06
C GLY A 44 9.91 48.48 2.28
N ALA A 45 11.10 47.91 2.22
CA ALA A 45 12.25 48.39 2.99
C ALA A 45 13.57 48.06 2.27
N LEU A 46 14.08 49.09 1.61
CA LEU A 46 15.43 49.29 1.13
C LEU A 46 16.48 48.87 2.18
N ASN A 47 17.60 48.30 1.73
CA ASN A 47 18.92 48.93 1.95
C ASN A 47 19.95 48.35 0.98
N VAL A 48 20.43 49.23 0.11
CA VAL A 48 21.61 49.10 -0.73
C VAL A 48 22.86 49.25 0.13
N ALA A 49 23.84 48.37 -0.08
CA ALA A 49 25.25 48.66 0.15
C ALA A 49 26.09 47.79 -0.79
N GLU A 50 26.47 48.36 -1.94
CA GLU A 50 27.67 47.95 -2.67
C GLU A 50 28.89 48.48 -1.89
N GLU A 51 29.93 47.67 -1.74
CA GLU A 51 31.30 48.03 -2.11
C GLU A 51 32.18 46.78 -2.03
N GLY A 52 33.15 46.70 -2.94
CA GLY A 52 33.76 45.47 -3.39
C GLY A 52 34.83 44.86 -2.48
N ALA A 53 35.08 43.57 -2.71
CA ALA A 53 36.41 42.99 -2.59
C ALA A 53 36.50 41.84 -3.60
N GLY A 54 37.40 41.99 -4.58
CA GLY A 54 37.87 40.84 -5.35
C GLY A 54 38.75 39.94 -4.48
N ILE A 55 39.18 38.82 -5.09
CA ILE A 55 40.09 37.78 -4.56
C ILE A 55 39.30 36.79 -3.68
N VAL A 56 39.01 35.55 -4.07
CA VAL A 56 39.82 34.53 -4.74
C VAL A 56 38.93 33.59 -5.55
N ALA A 57 39.38 33.29 -6.76
CA ALA A 57 38.99 32.09 -7.49
C ALA A 57 39.59 30.87 -6.77
N GLU A 58 38.85 30.24 -5.85
CA GLU A 58 39.15 28.88 -5.37
C GLU A 58 37.97 28.23 -4.63
N GLN A 59 36.72 28.51 -5.00
CA GLN A 59 35.56 27.87 -4.32
C GLN A 59 34.43 27.58 -5.30
N ALA A 60 34.62 26.59 -6.16
CA ALA A 60 33.56 26.02 -7.00
C ALA A 60 33.53 24.47 -6.99
N ALA A 61 34.27 23.82 -6.09
CA ALA A 61 34.39 22.36 -6.05
C ALA A 61 34.06 21.71 -4.68
N VAL A 62 33.41 22.44 -3.76
CA VAL A 62 33.13 21.94 -2.39
C VAL A 62 31.62 21.91 -2.08
N ALA A 63 30.76 22.04 -3.09
CA ALA A 63 29.31 22.14 -2.87
C ALA A 63 28.54 20.81 -3.01
N GLU A 64 29.14 19.73 -3.52
CA GLU A 64 28.43 18.45 -3.72
C GLU A 64 28.79 17.36 -2.68
N ASP A 65 29.83 17.57 -1.86
CA ASP A 65 30.30 16.59 -0.87
C ASP A 65 29.64 16.75 0.52
N VAL A 66 28.98 17.88 0.78
CA VAL A 66 28.44 18.24 2.11
C VAL A 66 26.99 17.74 2.32
N LEU A 67 26.33 17.19 1.29
CA LEU A 67 24.92 16.74 1.38
C LEU A 67 24.73 15.23 1.47
N HIS A 68 25.79 14.41 1.42
CA HIS A 68 25.68 12.94 1.43
C HIS A 68 25.91 12.28 2.81
N ALA A 69 26.25 13.07 3.85
CA ALA A 69 26.66 12.54 5.15
C ALA A 69 25.54 12.49 6.22
N GLU A 70 24.36 13.08 5.97
CA GLU A 70 23.21 13.05 6.92
C GLU A 70 22.11 12.05 6.51
N GLU A 71 22.30 11.30 5.42
CA GLU A 71 21.42 10.18 5.01
C GLU A 71 21.82 8.83 5.61
N GLU A 72 22.87 8.80 6.42
CA GLU A 72 23.47 7.57 6.91
C GLU A 72 22.85 7.14 8.24
N SER A 73 21.81 6.29 8.13
CA SER A 73 21.56 5.08 8.95
C SER A 73 20.07 4.73 9.07
N ARG A 74 19.30 4.78 7.97
CA ARG A 74 17.99 4.10 7.97
C ARG A 74 18.22 2.59 8.13
N ASN A 75 17.60 1.99 9.14
CA ASN A 75 17.71 0.55 9.40
C ASN A 75 17.21 -0.24 8.17
N LEU A 76 18.02 -1.17 7.67
CA LEU A 76 17.68 -2.00 6.51
C LEU A 76 16.56 -2.97 6.89
N ARG A 77 15.42 -2.87 6.20
CA ARG A 77 14.30 -3.80 6.37
C ARG A 77 14.54 -5.07 5.57
N LYS A 78 13.95 -6.18 6.00
CA LYS A 78 14.13 -7.46 5.30
C LYS A 78 13.35 -7.46 4.00
N GLU A 79 13.98 -7.96 2.95
CA GLU A 79 13.37 -8.20 1.65
C GLU A 79 13.30 -9.70 1.34
N ARG A 80 12.27 -10.13 0.64
CA ARG A 80 12.09 -11.51 0.20
C ARG A 80 11.58 -11.53 -1.23
N VAL A 81 11.92 -12.59 -1.95
CA VAL A 81 11.40 -12.87 -3.29
C VAL A 81 10.52 -14.10 -3.20
N GLY A 82 9.41 -14.10 -3.92
CA GLY A 82 8.49 -15.22 -3.97
C GLY A 82 7.50 -15.09 -5.11
N THR A 83 6.67 -16.11 -5.27
CA THR A 83 5.67 -16.18 -6.35
C THR A 83 4.28 -15.85 -5.81
N VAL A 84 3.48 -15.14 -6.59
CA VAL A 84 2.09 -14.82 -6.26
C VAL A 84 1.22 -16.06 -6.42
N VAL A 85 0.54 -16.45 -5.34
CA VAL A 85 -0.37 -17.62 -5.30
C VAL A 85 -1.81 -17.21 -5.58
N SER A 86 -2.23 -16.03 -5.12
CA SER A 86 -3.59 -15.56 -5.33
C SER A 86 -3.66 -14.04 -5.27
N ASP A 87 -4.44 -13.48 -6.19
CA ASP A 87 -4.76 -12.06 -6.32
C ASP A 87 -6.28 -11.82 -6.19
N LYS A 88 -6.92 -12.55 -5.29
CA LYS A 88 -8.39 -12.52 -5.13
C LYS A 88 -8.88 -11.43 -4.18
N MET A 89 -7.98 -10.68 -3.57
CA MET A 89 -8.31 -9.70 -2.53
C MET A 89 -7.94 -8.30 -3.01
N GLU A 90 -8.76 -7.32 -2.67
CA GLU A 90 -8.47 -5.92 -3.00
C GLU A 90 -7.18 -5.43 -2.35
N LYS A 91 -6.35 -4.76 -3.15
CA LYS A 91 -5.11 -4.08 -2.73
C LYS A 91 -4.12 -5.02 -2.04
N SER A 92 -4.19 -6.31 -2.34
CA SER A 92 -3.44 -7.34 -1.60
C SER A 92 -3.30 -8.68 -2.29
N ILE A 93 -2.05 -9.12 -2.32
CA ILE A 93 -1.64 -10.39 -2.91
C ILE A 93 -1.11 -11.35 -1.85
N ILE A 94 -1.30 -12.65 -2.07
CA ILE A 94 -0.67 -13.71 -1.26
C ILE A 94 0.58 -14.20 -1.98
N VAL A 95 1.74 -13.98 -1.36
CA VAL A 95 3.03 -14.40 -1.90
C VAL A 95 3.52 -15.65 -1.16
N SER A 96 3.92 -16.69 -1.88
CA SER A 96 4.61 -17.86 -1.34
C SER A 96 6.12 -17.65 -1.40
N ILE A 97 6.77 -17.72 -0.23
CA ILE A 97 8.22 -17.61 -0.09
C ILE A 97 8.76 -19.00 0.24
N GLU A 98 9.66 -19.48 -0.59
CA GLU A 98 10.35 -20.75 -0.36
C GLU A 98 11.69 -20.49 0.32
N ARG A 99 11.96 -21.21 1.41
CA ARG A 99 13.26 -21.23 2.07
C ARG A 99 13.73 -22.64 2.33
N GLN A 100 14.99 -22.92 2.02
CA GLN A 100 15.61 -24.18 2.38
C GLN A 100 16.16 -24.08 3.81
N THR A 101 15.69 -24.95 4.70
CA THR A 101 16.16 -25.04 6.09
C THR A 101 16.72 -26.42 6.35
N LYS A 102 17.88 -26.49 7.00
CA LYS A 102 18.52 -27.74 7.40
C LYS A 102 17.80 -28.35 8.61
N HIS A 103 17.44 -29.64 8.56
CA HIS A 103 16.91 -30.32 9.74
C HIS A 103 17.99 -30.37 10.83
N PRO A 104 17.68 -29.98 12.09
CA PRO A 104 18.71 -29.89 13.14
C PRO A 104 19.37 -31.23 13.44
N MET A 105 18.60 -32.33 13.45
CA MET A 105 19.13 -33.67 13.79
C MET A 105 19.71 -34.42 12.59
N TYR A 106 19.01 -34.39 11.45
CA TYR A 106 19.32 -35.23 10.28
C TYR A 106 20.13 -34.50 9.23
N GLN A 107 20.26 -33.19 9.34
CA GLN A 107 21.08 -32.37 8.45
C GLN A 107 20.66 -32.36 6.96
N LYS A 108 19.54 -32.99 6.62
CA LYS A 108 18.89 -32.91 5.31
C LYS A 108 18.33 -31.50 5.09
N TYR A 109 18.43 -30.98 3.87
CA TYR A 109 17.76 -29.74 3.48
C TYR A 109 16.28 -30.01 3.20
N LEU A 110 15.39 -29.26 3.85
CA LEU A 110 13.95 -29.28 3.60
C LEU A 110 13.51 -27.91 3.10
N THR A 111 12.76 -27.89 2.00
CA THR A 111 12.08 -26.70 1.52
C THR A 111 10.86 -26.43 2.39
N ARG A 112 10.77 -25.24 2.98
CA ARG A 112 9.59 -24.74 3.69
C ARG A 112 9.01 -23.57 2.92
N SER A 113 7.73 -23.64 2.61
CA SER A 113 6.98 -22.53 2.03
C SER A 113 6.23 -21.76 3.12
N GLU A 114 6.33 -20.44 3.09
CA GLU A 114 5.57 -19.54 3.95
C GLU A 114 4.79 -18.56 3.09
N ARG A 115 3.49 -18.42 3.37
CA ARG A 115 2.64 -17.43 2.70
C ARG A 115 2.67 -16.12 3.46
N LYS A 116 2.86 -14.99 2.76
CA LYS A 116 2.79 -13.64 3.31
C LYS A 116 1.76 -12.82 2.56
N MET A 117 0.97 -12.05 3.30
CA MET A 117 0.06 -11.07 2.73
C MET A 117 0.82 -9.78 2.47
N THR A 118 0.82 -9.37 1.22
CA THR A 118 1.55 -8.20 0.73
C THR A 118 0.55 -7.15 0.29
N HIS A 119 0.82 -5.90 0.63
CA HIS A 119 0.04 -4.77 0.16
C HIS A 119 0.56 -4.28 -1.19
N ASP A 120 -0.38 -4.12 -2.11
CA ASP A 120 -0.22 -3.45 -3.40
C ASP A 120 -1.32 -2.39 -3.48
N GLU A 121 -1.02 -1.20 -3.97
CA GLU A 121 -2.00 -0.11 -4.07
C GLU A 121 -2.71 -0.08 -5.43
N ASN A 122 -2.01 -0.53 -6.47
CA ASN A 122 -2.47 -0.45 -7.86
C ASN A 122 -2.99 -1.78 -8.41
N ASP A 123 -2.89 -2.86 -7.63
CA ASP A 123 -3.22 -4.24 -8.06
C ASP A 123 -2.49 -4.60 -9.37
N ASP A 124 -1.18 -4.33 -9.42
CA ASP A 124 -0.34 -4.46 -10.62
C ASP A 124 0.18 -5.90 -10.82
N ALA A 125 0.19 -6.72 -9.77
CA ALA A 125 0.79 -8.07 -9.77
C ALA A 125 -0.27 -9.18 -9.88
N GLY A 126 -0.13 -10.03 -10.91
CA GLY A 126 -1.06 -11.14 -11.17
C GLY A 126 -0.66 -12.46 -10.51
N GLU A 127 -1.56 -13.44 -10.58
CA GLU A 127 -1.28 -14.81 -10.13
C GLU A 127 -0.16 -15.45 -10.98
N GLY A 128 0.86 -16.01 -10.32
CA GLY A 128 2.01 -16.62 -10.99
C GLY A 128 3.23 -15.71 -11.16
N ASP A 129 3.11 -14.41 -10.88
CA ASP A 129 4.23 -13.47 -11.00
C ASP A 129 5.31 -13.70 -9.92
N THR A 130 6.57 -13.45 -10.29
CA THR A 130 7.68 -13.42 -9.33
C THR A 130 7.90 -12.00 -8.83
N VAL A 131 7.71 -11.80 -7.53
CA VAL A 131 7.71 -10.47 -6.91
C VAL A 131 8.74 -10.35 -5.80
N ARG A 132 9.31 -9.14 -5.66
CA ARG A 132 10.12 -8.74 -4.51
C ARG A 132 9.26 -7.97 -3.52
N ILE A 133 9.26 -8.41 -2.27
CA ILE A 133 8.50 -7.83 -1.17
C ILE A 133 9.42 -7.34 -0.06
N MET A 134 9.01 -6.27 0.63
CA MET A 134 9.74 -5.68 1.75
C MET A 134 8.89 -5.60 3.00
N GLU A 135 9.48 -5.88 4.17
CA GLU A 135 8.80 -5.68 5.46
C GLU A 135 8.44 -4.21 5.67
N THR A 136 7.27 -3.96 6.23
CA THR A 136 6.82 -2.62 6.59
C THR A 136 6.10 -2.59 7.93
N ARG A 137 5.69 -1.39 8.35
CA ARG A 137 4.81 -1.25 9.50
C ARG A 137 3.53 -2.09 9.30
N PRO A 138 2.86 -2.55 10.35
CA PRO A 138 1.56 -3.19 10.21
C PRO A 138 0.58 -2.30 9.44
N ILE A 139 0.07 -2.80 8.31
CA ILE A 139 -1.01 -2.14 7.54
C ILE A 139 -2.37 -2.67 8.00
N SER A 140 -2.43 -3.97 8.33
CA SER A 140 -3.65 -4.65 8.82
C SER A 140 -3.31 -5.63 9.95
N LYS A 141 -4.11 -6.67 10.22
CA LYS A 141 -3.78 -7.74 11.16
C LYS A 141 -2.65 -8.66 10.65
N HIS A 142 -2.67 -8.98 9.35
CA HIS A 142 -1.72 -9.94 8.75
C HIS A 142 -0.82 -9.32 7.66
N LYS A 143 -1.24 -8.18 7.07
CA LYS A 143 -0.48 -7.46 6.04
C LYS A 143 0.70 -6.71 6.70
N ARG A 144 1.92 -7.21 6.49
CA ARG A 144 3.19 -6.71 7.05
C ARG A 144 4.25 -6.47 5.98
N TRP A 145 3.90 -6.71 4.73
CA TRP A 145 4.79 -6.66 3.58
C TRP A 145 4.18 -5.73 2.54
N ARG A 146 5.01 -5.05 1.77
CA ARG A 146 4.61 -4.25 0.60
C ARG A 146 5.30 -4.79 -0.65
N LEU A 147 4.65 -4.61 -1.80
CA LEU A 147 5.26 -4.85 -3.09
C LEU A 147 6.37 -3.80 -3.32
N VAL A 148 7.51 -4.23 -3.86
CA VAL A 148 8.63 -3.34 -4.24
C VAL A 148 8.81 -3.35 -5.74
N GLU A 149 8.92 -4.55 -6.31
CA GLU A 149 9.27 -4.74 -7.72
C GLU A 149 8.67 -6.07 -8.19
N ILE A 150 8.11 -6.08 -9.40
CA ILE A 150 7.73 -7.29 -10.12
C ILE A 150 8.92 -7.69 -10.97
N LEU A 151 9.55 -8.83 -10.69
CA LEU A 151 10.77 -9.27 -11.36
C LEU A 151 10.46 -9.97 -12.68
N GLU A 152 9.44 -10.83 -12.68
CA GLU A 152 9.03 -11.60 -13.85
C GLU A 152 7.51 -11.74 -13.86
N ARG A 153 6.90 -11.42 -15.00
CA ARG A 153 5.45 -11.61 -15.23
C ARG A 153 5.22 -12.97 -15.87
N ALA A 154 4.22 -13.70 -15.38
CA ALA A 154 3.78 -14.94 -16.01
C ALA A 154 3.11 -14.59 -17.36
N ALA A 155 3.76 -14.96 -18.46
CA ALA A 155 3.29 -14.72 -19.83
C ALA A 155 2.26 -15.76 -20.29
#